data_AF-A0AAW0RU23-F1
#
_entry.id   AF-A0AAW0RU23-F1
#
_cell.length_a   1.000
_cell.length_b   1.000
_cell.length_c   1.000
_cell.angle_alpha   90.00
_cell.angle_beta   90.00
_cell.angle_gamma   90.00
#
_symmetry.space_group_name_H-M   'P 1'
#
loop_
_entity.id
_entity.type
_entity.pdbx_description
1 polymer ?
#
loop_
_entity_poly.entity_id
_entity_poly.type
_entity_poly.pdbx_seq_one_letter_code
_entity_poly.pdbx_strand_id
1 'polypeptide(L)'
;MSQFFGNSTFLLGRYLATNLAVNRAFAMARGFIESFPVEIRLLIYRECSFTDLAHLATLCRTTLNEVGDCTRSAVIDIEDIRLLTRPAITPFLHRICSNILDLRVELPPPNNIYDYSCHRVTWRMLFGIMQHMRNLRTLEITGDVIYVSGDLQSIVQSLPQIPLQEATIYIGNSASVQLFRHCSILNLKTLRITADPIEMFEHQDPVDNNVTHLEVWSTQETLLNSITRGSLPSVDRRIYHLIGLYFPTLRSLSFTQIGKH
;
A
#
# COMPACT_ATOMS: atom_id res chain seq x y z
N MET A 1 -16.82 -17.78 -33.07
CA MET A 1 -16.71 -18.88 -32.08
C MET A 1 -15.65 -18.65 -31.00
N SER A 2 -14.59 -17.86 -31.22
CA SER A 2 -13.56 -17.57 -30.21
C SER A 2 -14.01 -16.68 -29.03
N GLN A 3 -14.97 -15.77 -29.24
CA GLN A 3 -15.48 -14.87 -28.20
C GLN A 3 -16.37 -15.56 -27.14
N PHE A 4 -17.08 -16.63 -27.51
CA PHE A 4 -17.93 -17.37 -26.57
C PHE A 4 -17.12 -18.22 -25.59
N PHE A 5 -16.03 -18.85 -26.06
CA PHE A 5 -15.11 -19.60 -25.20
C PHE A 5 -14.37 -18.70 -24.22
N GLY A 6 -13.99 -17.47 -24.62
CA GLY A 6 -13.33 -16.52 -23.73
C GLY A 6 -14.19 -16.17 -22.50
N ASN A 7 -15.48 -15.90 -22.70
CA ASN A 7 -16.39 -15.54 -21.61
C ASN A 7 -16.69 -16.70 -20.66
N SER A 8 -16.91 -17.92 -21.17
CA SER A 8 -17.18 -19.08 -20.31
C SER A 8 -15.95 -19.50 -19.50
N THR A 9 -14.75 -19.38 -20.07
CA THR A 9 -13.49 -19.69 -19.37
C THR A 9 -13.17 -18.65 -18.31
N PHE A 10 -13.44 -17.37 -18.59
CA PHE A 10 -13.32 -16.27 -17.64
C PHE A 10 -14.29 -16.40 -16.46
N LEU A 11 -15.56 -16.71 -16.74
CA LEU A 11 -16.58 -16.92 -15.70
C LEU A 11 -16.27 -18.14 -14.83
N LEU A 12 -15.77 -19.23 -15.44
CA LEU A 12 -15.32 -20.41 -14.70
C LEU A 12 -14.11 -20.10 -13.81
N GLY A 13 -13.13 -19.35 -14.33
CA GLY A 13 -11.97 -18.89 -13.56
C GLY A 13 -12.37 -18.07 -12.34
N ARG A 14 -13.28 -17.09 -12.51
CA ARG A 14 -13.82 -16.31 -11.40
C ARG A 14 -14.56 -17.17 -10.39
N TYR A 15 -15.47 -18.02 -10.85
CA TYR A 15 -16.26 -18.90 -9.98
C TYR A 15 -15.35 -19.81 -9.13
N LEU A 16 -14.31 -20.39 -9.73
CA LEU A 16 -13.35 -21.24 -9.03
C LEU A 16 -12.51 -20.43 -8.04
N ALA A 17 -12.03 -19.24 -8.41
CA ALA A 17 -11.28 -18.38 -7.51
C ALA A 17 -12.11 -17.96 -6.29
N THR A 18 -13.37 -17.57 -6.49
CA THR A 18 -14.27 -17.22 -5.38
C THR A 18 -14.52 -18.42 -4.46
N ASN A 19 -14.76 -19.62 -4.99
CA ASN A 19 -14.99 -20.81 -4.17
C ASN A 19 -13.73 -21.33 -3.46
N LEU A 20 -12.55 -21.14 -4.06
CA LEU A 20 -11.25 -21.49 -3.45
C LEU A 20 -10.90 -20.52 -2.31
N ALA A 21 -11.10 -19.21 -2.51
CA ALA A 21 -10.88 -18.18 -1.50
C ALA A 21 -11.81 -18.36 -0.29
N VAL A 22 -13.10 -18.68 -0.53
CA VAL A 22 -14.09 -18.86 0.55
C VAL A 22 -13.80 -20.10 1.39
N ASN A 23 -13.32 -21.20 0.80
CA ASN A 23 -13.19 -22.48 1.52
C ASN A 23 -11.80 -22.73 2.12
N ARG A 24 -10.80 -21.86 1.90
CA ARG A 24 -9.39 -22.05 2.34
C ARG A 24 -8.85 -23.48 2.08
N ALA A 25 -9.40 -24.16 1.08
CA ALA A 25 -9.20 -25.58 0.82
C ALA A 25 -7.97 -25.82 -0.08
N PHE A 26 -6.97 -24.93 0.00
CA PHE A 26 -5.81 -24.91 -0.91
C PHE A 26 -4.98 -26.20 -0.89
N ALA A 27 -4.92 -26.87 0.26
CA ALA A 27 -4.23 -28.15 0.38
C ALA A 27 -4.92 -29.29 -0.41
N MET A 28 -6.26 -29.30 -0.45
CA MET A 28 -7.04 -30.26 -1.26
C MET A 28 -7.14 -29.85 -2.72
N ALA A 29 -7.04 -28.55 -3.01
CA ALA A 29 -7.11 -28.00 -4.36
C ALA A 29 -5.81 -28.09 -5.16
N ARG A 30 -4.67 -28.47 -4.57
CA ARG A 30 -3.36 -28.50 -5.27
C ARG A 30 -3.40 -29.32 -6.56
N GLY A 31 -3.82 -30.59 -6.48
CA GLY A 31 -3.89 -31.47 -7.66
C GLY A 31 -4.95 -31.01 -8.67
N PHE A 32 -5.98 -30.32 -8.20
CA PHE A 32 -7.04 -29.76 -9.04
C PHE A 32 -6.57 -28.52 -9.80
N ILE A 33 -5.92 -27.57 -9.13
CA ILE A 33 -5.39 -26.35 -9.75
C ILE A 33 -4.28 -26.69 -10.75
N GLU A 34 -3.36 -27.58 -10.40
CA GLU A 34 -2.26 -28.00 -11.29
C GLU A 34 -2.77 -28.76 -12.54
N SER A 35 -3.98 -29.32 -12.51
CA SER A 35 -4.59 -30.00 -13.66
C SER A 35 -5.10 -29.05 -14.75
N PHE A 36 -5.30 -27.76 -14.44
CA PHE A 36 -5.75 -26.79 -15.42
C PHE A 36 -4.61 -26.29 -16.31
N PRO A 37 -4.89 -25.88 -17.57
CA PRO A 37 -3.94 -25.13 -18.40
C PRO A 37 -3.42 -23.87 -17.70
N VAL A 38 -2.19 -23.45 -18.03
CA VAL A 38 -1.53 -22.27 -17.45
C VAL A 38 -2.43 -21.04 -17.52
N GLU A 39 -3.12 -20.84 -18.64
CA GLU A 39 -3.97 -19.68 -18.88
C GLU A 39 -5.11 -19.59 -17.85
N ILE A 40 -5.70 -20.73 -17.48
CA ILE A 40 -6.77 -20.79 -16.48
C ILE A 40 -6.18 -20.58 -15.08
N ARG A 41 -5.00 -21.14 -14.78
CA ARG A 41 -4.33 -20.94 -13.50
C ARG A 41 -3.99 -19.46 -13.27
N LEU A 42 -3.45 -18.79 -14.29
CA LEU A 42 -3.15 -17.36 -14.22
C LEU A 42 -4.40 -16.50 -14.02
N LEU A 43 -5.55 -16.90 -14.59
CA LEU A 43 -6.83 -16.24 -14.31
C LEU A 43 -7.28 -16.44 -12.87
N ILE A 44 -7.13 -17.66 -12.33
CA ILE A 44 -7.44 -17.93 -10.92
C ILE A 44 -6.55 -17.08 -10.00
N TYR A 45 -5.24 -17.04 -10.26
CA TYR A 45 -4.29 -16.28 -9.44
C TYR A 45 -4.61 -14.79 -9.42
N ARG A 46 -5.08 -14.22 -10.53
CA ARG A 46 -5.46 -12.79 -10.59
C ARG A 46 -6.66 -12.43 -9.71
N GLU A 47 -7.51 -13.40 -9.39
CA GLU A 47 -8.70 -13.19 -8.56
C GLU A 47 -8.47 -13.65 -7.11
N CYS A 48 -7.30 -14.19 -6.78
CA CYS A 48 -6.93 -14.58 -5.42
C CYS A 48 -6.44 -13.37 -4.61
N SER A 49 -6.68 -13.40 -3.29
CA SER A 49 -6.05 -12.44 -2.38
C SER A 49 -4.54 -12.63 -2.35
N PHE A 50 -3.80 -11.59 -1.93
CA PHE A 50 -2.35 -11.68 -1.84
C PHE A 50 -1.87 -12.77 -0.88
N THR A 51 -2.62 -13.00 0.20
CA THR A 51 -2.37 -14.09 1.16
C THR A 51 -2.61 -15.47 0.54
N ASP A 52 -3.68 -15.65 -0.22
CA ASP A 52 -3.94 -16.91 -0.91
C ASP A 52 -2.82 -17.22 -1.90
N LEU A 53 -2.36 -16.20 -2.64
CA LEU A 53 -1.23 -16.30 -3.55
C LEU A 53 0.07 -16.67 -2.82
N ALA A 54 0.32 -16.06 -1.65
CA ALA A 54 1.49 -16.40 -0.84
C ALA A 54 1.45 -17.85 -0.35
N HIS A 55 0.27 -18.36 0.04
CA HIS A 55 0.10 -19.77 0.40
C HIS A 55 0.27 -20.70 -0.81
N LEU A 56 -0.35 -20.39 -1.94
CA LEU A 56 -0.20 -21.16 -3.19
C LEU A 56 1.26 -21.23 -3.64
N ALA A 57 2.00 -20.13 -3.50
CA ALA A 57 3.41 -20.04 -3.83
C ALA A 57 4.30 -20.96 -2.98
N THR A 58 3.86 -21.39 -1.79
CA THR A 58 4.59 -22.39 -0.98
C THR A 58 4.40 -23.83 -1.44
N LEU A 59 3.43 -24.12 -2.32
CA LEU A 59 3.06 -25.49 -2.69
C LEU A 59 4.09 -26.16 -3.61
N CYS A 60 4.55 -25.45 -4.64
CA CYS A 60 5.57 -25.95 -5.56
C CYS A 60 6.25 -24.81 -6.33
N ARG A 61 7.42 -25.11 -6.93
CA ARG A 61 8.24 -24.13 -7.66
C ARG A 61 7.55 -23.57 -8.90
N THR A 62 6.74 -24.37 -9.61
CA THR A 62 6.00 -23.91 -10.80
C THR A 62 4.97 -22.86 -10.41
N THR A 63 4.14 -23.14 -9.40
CA THR A 63 3.16 -22.18 -8.87
C THR A 63 3.84 -20.91 -8.35
N LEU A 64 4.95 -21.04 -7.62
CA LEU A 64 5.73 -19.89 -7.15
C LEU A 64 6.17 -18.96 -8.30
N ASN A 65 6.62 -19.53 -9.41
CA ASN A 65 7.00 -18.75 -10.59
C ASN A 65 5.80 -18.10 -11.26
N GLU A 66 4.73 -18.86 -11.49
CA GLU A 66 3.51 -18.35 -12.13
C GLU A 66 2.89 -17.20 -11.34
N VAL A 67 2.77 -17.37 -10.01
CA VAL A 67 2.29 -16.32 -9.10
C VAL A 67 3.19 -15.09 -9.13
N GLY A 68 4.51 -15.28 -9.02
CA GLY A 68 5.47 -14.18 -9.09
C GLY A 68 5.43 -13.42 -10.42
N ASP A 69 5.20 -14.11 -11.53
CA ASP A 69 5.18 -13.49 -12.87
C ASP A 69 3.86 -12.75 -13.17
N CYS A 70 2.74 -13.18 -12.57
CA CYS A 70 1.42 -12.61 -12.83
C CYS A 70 0.97 -11.53 -11.83
N THR A 71 1.57 -11.48 -10.63
CA THR A 71 1.18 -10.53 -9.60
C THR A 71 1.81 -9.16 -9.86
N ARG A 72 1.00 -8.20 -10.32
CA ARG A 72 1.42 -6.82 -10.60
C ARG A 72 0.89 -5.81 -9.60
N SER A 73 -0.23 -6.10 -8.97
CA SER A 73 -0.83 -5.29 -7.92
C SER A 73 -1.10 -6.18 -6.70
N ALA A 74 -0.94 -5.61 -5.52
CA ALA A 74 -1.28 -6.27 -4.26
C ALA A 74 -2.08 -5.32 -3.39
N VAL A 75 -3.15 -5.85 -2.79
CA VAL A 75 -3.84 -5.23 -1.66
C VAL A 75 -3.50 -6.08 -0.45
N ILE A 76 -3.01 -5.44 0.62
CA ILE A 76 -2.69 -6.11 1.88
C ILE A 76 -3.39 -5.41 3.04
N ASP A 77 -3.97 -6.21 3.93
CA ASP A 77 -4.51 -5.74 5.19
C ASP A 77 -3.60 -6.09 6.38
N ILE A 78 -4.06 -5.80 7.60
CA ILE A 78 -3.33 -6.09 8.84
C ILE A 78 -3.08 -7.59 9.05
N GLU A 79 -4.02 -8.44 8.69
CA GLU A 79 -3.87 -9.88 8.84
C GLU A 79 -2.89 -10.44 7.80
N ASP A 80 -2.90 -9.89 6.59
CA ASP A 80 -1.92 -10.19 5.56
C ASP A 80 -0.50 -9.85 6.03
N ILE A 81 -0.29 -8.67 6.62
CA ILE A 81 1.03 -8.29 7.15
C ILE A 81 1.52 -9.30 8.21
N ARG A 82 0.64 -9.78 9.09
CA ARG A 82 0.97 -10.80 10.09
C ARG A 82 1.31 -12.14 9.46
N LEU A 83 0.62 -12.52 8.40
CA LEU A 83 0.82 -13.79 7.71
C LEU A 83 2.13 -13.77 6.92
N LEU A 84 2.37 -12.73 6.14
CA LEU A 84 3.53 -12.60 5.25
C LEU A 84 4.85 -12.50 6.03
N THR A 85 4.81 -11.99 7.25
CA THR A 85 5.99 -11.93 8.14
C THR A 85 6.29 -13.25 8.86
N ARG A 86 5.50 -14.31 8.64
CA ARG A 86 5.80 -15.64 9.19
C ARG A 86 7.04 -16.24 8.52
N PRO A 87 7.92 -16.92 9.29
CA PRO A 87 9.14 -17.54 8.75
C PRO A 87 8.92 -18.54 7.61
N ALA A 88 7.74 -19.15 7.54
CA ALA A 88 7.39 -20.07 6.46
C ALA A 88 7.12 -19.37 5.11
N ILE A 89 6.75 -18.09 5.12
CA ILE A 89 6.38 -17.32 3.92
C ILE A 89 7.49 -16.35 3.53
N THR A 90 8.19 -15.75 4.49
CA THR A 90 9.26 -14.77 4.27
C THR A 90 10.29 -15.18 3.20
N PRO A 91 10.77 -16.45 3.13
CA PRO A 91 11.73 -16.86 2.10
C PRO A 91 11.21 -16.74 0.67
N PHE A 92 9.88 -16.77 0.47
CA PHE A 92 9.24 -16.73 -0.83
C PHE A 92 8.82 -15.31 -1.26
N LEU A 93 8.77 -14.35 -0.33
CA LEU A 93 8.37 -12.97 -0.61
C LEU A 93 9.21 -12.33 -1.71
N HIS A 94 10.52 -12.60 -1.74
CA HIS A 94 11.39 -12.06 -2.80
C HIS A 94 10.94 -12.45 -4.22
N ARG A 95 10.24 -13.59 -4.37
CA ARG A 95 9.81 -14.11 -5.66
C ARG A 95 8.36 -13.73 -5.97
N ILE A 96 7.50 -13.70 -4.95
CA ILE A 96 6.10 -13.28 -5.07
C ILE A 96 6.01 -11.76 -5.32
N CYS A 97 6.83 -10.98 -4.61
CA CYS A 97 6.72 -9.53 -4.56
C CYS A 97 7.55 -8.79 -5.62
N SER A 98 8.51 -9.46 -6.28
CA SER A 98 9.50 -8.79 -7.14
C SER A 98 8.90 -8.02 -8.31
N ASN A 99 7.74 -8.47 -8.80
CA ASN A 99 7.06 -7.92 -9.97
C ASN A 99 5.90 -6.98 -9.63
N ILE A 100 5.63 -6.76 -8.34
CA ILE A 100 4.60 -5.83 -7.88
C ILE A 100 5.01 -4.41 -8.25
N LEU A 101 4.09 -3.73 -8.92
CA LEU A 101 4.19 -2.33 -9.34
C LEU A 101 3.31 -1.43 -8.46
N ASP A 102 2.18 -1.96 -7.99
CA ASP A 102 1.18 -1.20 -7.23
C ASP A 102 0.87 -1.92 -5.92
N LEU A 103 1.06 -1.25 -4.79
CA LEU A 103 0.74 -1.75 -3.46
C LEU A 103 -0.31 -0.86 -2.82
N ARG A 104 -1.42 -1.46 -2.38
CA ARG A 104 -2.40 -0.82 -1.50
C ARG A 104 -2.38 -1.49 -0.13
N VAL A 105 -2.28 -0.69 0.92
CA VAL A 105 -2.30 -1.14 2.31
C VAL A 105 -3.58 -0.61 2.94
N GLU A 106 -4.46 -1.51 3.35
CA GLU A 106 -5.74 -1.18 3.97
C GLU A 106 -5.68 -1.44 5.47
N LEU A 107 -5.51 -0.37 6.24
CA LEU A 107 -5.62 -0.37 7.68
C LEU A 107 -7.10 -0.24 8.08
N PRO A 108 -7.51 -0.79 9.23
CA PRO A 108 -8.87 -0.68 9.71
C PRO A 108 -9.28 0.79 9.95
N PRO A 109 -10.56 1.13 9.80
CA PRO A 109 -11.06 2.48 10.10
C PRO A 109 -11.08 2.75 11.62
N PRO A 110 -11.07 4.03 12.04
CA PRO A 110 -10.97 4.47 13.46
C PRO A 110 -12.08 3.95 14.39
N ASN A 111 -13.21 3.49 13.83
CA ASN A 111 -14.36 3.00 14.59
C ASN A 111 -14.49 1.48 14.60
N ASN A 112 -13.50 0.76 14.06
CA ASN A 112 -13.57 -0.68 14.05
C ASN A 112 -13.31 -1.18 15.48
N ILE A 113 -14.32 -1.76 16.12
CA ILE A 113 -14.24 -2.46 17.42
C ILE A 113 -13.50 -3.80 17.21
N TYR A 114 -12.41 -3.78 16.45
CA TYR A 114 -11.50 -4.90 16.34
C TYR A 114 -10.54 -4.82 17.53
N ASP A 115 -10.63 -5.89 18.31
CA ASP A 115 -9.85 -6.29 19.46
C ASP A 115 -8.45 -5.64 19.56
N TYR A 116 -8.12 -5.13 20.74
CA TYR A 116 -6.81 -4.53 21.11
C TYR A 116 -5.60 -5.46 20.85
N SER A 117 -5.84 -6.70 20.40
CA SER A 117 -4.84 -7.60 19.83
C SER A 117 -4.19 -7.06 18.53
N CYS A 118 -4.71 -5.97 17.94
CA CYS A 118 -4.14 -5.31 16.76
C CYS A 118 -2.71 -4.75 16.97
N HIS A 119 -2.29 -4.51 18.22
CA HIS A 119 -0.99 -3.92 18.60
C HIS A 119 0.28 -4.71 18.21
N ARG A 120 0.15 -5.81 17.46
CA ARG A 120 1.29 -6.64 17.01
C ARG A 120 1.82 -6.30 15.62
N VAL A 121 1.08 -5.53 14.81
CA VAL A 121 1.60 -5.09 13.52
C VAL A 121 2.47 -3.87 13.73
N THR A 122 3.69 -3.93 13.20
CA THR A 122 4.63 -2.82 13.28
C THR A 122 4.96 -2.30 11.89
N TRP A 123 5.37 -1.03 11.81
CA TRP A 123 5.93 -0.47 10.58
C TRP A 123 7.05 -1.34 10.00
N ARG A 124 7.84 -1.97 10.88
CA ARG A 124 8.95 -2.84 10.49
C ARG A 124 8.49 -4.05 9.71
N MET A 125 7.34 -4.61 10.07
CA MET A 125 6.75 -5.75 9.36
C MET A 125 6.32 -5.35 7.96
N LEU A 126 5.59 -4.23 7.82
CA LEU A 126 5.16 -3.71 6.53
C LEU A 126 6.35 -3.41 5.62
N PHE A 127 7.33 -2.66 6.14
CA PHE A 127 8.54 -2.31 5.40
C PHE A 127 9.42 -3.52 5.07
N GLY A 128 9.44 -4.52 5.95
CA GLY A 128 10.09 -5.81 5.69
C GLY A 128 9.42 -6.63 4.58
N ILE A 129 8.17 -6.36 4.24
CA ILE A 129 7.51 -6.92 3.06
C ILE A 129 7.85 -6.08 1.82
N MET A 130 7.73 -4.75 1.94
CA MET A 130 7.97 -3.80 0.84
C MET A 130 9.40 -3.86 0.28
N GLN A 131 10.41 -4.17 1.09
CA GLN A 131 11.80 -4.33 0.61
C GLN A 131 11.95 -5.40 -0.48
N HIS A 132 11.00 -6.33 -0.60
CA HIS A 132 10.98 -7.35 -1.65
C HIS A 132 10.33 -6.87 -2.95
N MET A 133 9.69 -5.70 -2.95
CA MET A 133 8.99 -5.10 -4.10
C MET A 133 9.90 -4.10 -4.83
N ARG A 134 10.95 -4.61 -5.49
CA ARG A 134 11.98 -3.77 -6.12
C ARG A 134 11.46 -2.89 -7.27
N ASN A 135 10.35 -3.29 -7.88
CA ASN A 135 9.73 -2.60 -9.01
C ASN A 135 8.54 -1.73 -8.58
N LEU A 136 8.29 -1.56 -7.28
CA LEU A 136 7.14 -0.81 -6.78
C LEU A 136 7.20 0.65 -7.25
N ARG A 137 6.12 1.08 -7.90
CA ARG A 137 5.95 2.45 -8.42
C ARG A 137 4.86 3.20 -7.69
N THR A 138 3.79 2.52 -7.33
CA THR A 138 2.62 3.13 -6.70
C THR A 138 2.41 2.55 -5.32
N LEU A 139 2.30 3.43 -4.32
CA LEU A 139 1.99 3.06 -2.95
C LEU A 139 0.73 3.80 -2.49
N GLU A 140 -0.26 3.06 -2.03
CA GLU A 140 -1.43 3.61 -1.37
C GLU A 140 -1.53 3.04 0.04
N ILE A 141 -1.60 3.88 1.07
CA ILE A 141 -1.85 3.45 2.45
C ILE A 141 -3.10 4.19 2.93
N THR A 142 -4.12 3.45 3.34
CA THR A 142 -5.40 4.00 3.80
C THR A 142 -5.79 3.40 5.13
N GLY A 143 -6.51 4.15 5.97
CA GLY A 143 -7.10 3.69 7.22
C GLY A 143 -6.49 4.38 8.44
N ASP A 144 -6.65 3.80 9.63
CA ASP A 144 -6.12 4.39 10.87
C ASP A 144 -4.75 3.79 11.25
N VAL A 145 -3.79 4.67 11.53
CA VAL A 145 -2.45 4.31 11.94
C VAL A 145 -2.35 3.80 13.37
N ILE A 146 -3.38 4.00 14.21
CA ILE A 146 -3.40 3.44 15.57
C ILE A 146 -3.15 1.92 15.59
N TYR A 147 -3.44 1.26 14.48
CA TYR A 147 -3.26 -0.17 14.32
C TYR A 147 -1.85 -0.61 13.88
N VAL A 148 -0.92 0.33 13.63
CA VAL A 148 0.48 0.06 13.28
C VAL A 148 1.42 0.74 14.28
N SER A 149 2.18 -0.05 15.03
CA SER A 149 3.08 0.45 16.07
C SER A 149 4.56 0.47 15.65
N GLY A 150 5.41 1.08 16.47
CA GLY A 150 6.87 1.05 16.30
C GLY A 150 7.46 2.36 15.79
N ASP A 151 8.75 2.55 16.09
CA ASP A 151 9.50 3.74 15.71
C ASP A 151 9.81 3.74 14.22
N LEU A 152 9.12 4.61 13.49
CA LEU A 152 9.24 4.75 12.04
C LEU A 152 10.62 5.30 11.63
N GLN A 153 11.28 6.08 12.50
CA GLN A 153 12.55 6.74 12.20
C GLN A 153 13.69 5.74 12.01
N SER A 154 13.88 4.82 12.96
CA SER A 154 14.93 3.79 12.88
C SER A 154 14.72 2.79 11.74
N ILE A 155 13.47 2.55 11.36
CA ILE A 155 13.13 1.59 10.29
C ILE A 155 13.41 2.20 8.93
N VAL A 156 13.00 3.45 8.70
CA VAL A 156 13.07 4.03 7.36
C VAL A 156 14.51 4.36 6.94
N GLN A 157 15.42 4.64 7.89
CA GLN A 157 16.85 4.74 7.61
C GLN A 157 17.48 3.42 7.11
N SER A 158 16.84 2.28 7.40
CA SER A 158 17.31 0.95 7.00
C SER A 158 16.69 0.43 5.71
N LEU A 159 15.74 1.17 5.12
CA LEU A 159 15.03 0.74 3.92
C LEU A 159 15.88 0.98 2.66
N PRO A 160 15.96 -0.01 1.74
CA PRO A 160 16.50 0.24 0.41
C PRO A 160 15.66 1.30 -0.31
N GLN A 161 16.29 2.13 -1.15
CA GLN A 161 15.59 3.12 -1.98
C GLN A 161 14.58 2.41 -2.90
N ILE A 162 13.29 2.53 -2.58
CA ILE A 162 12.21 2.02 -3.43
C ILE A 162 11.94 3.09 -4.51
N PRO A 163 11.91 2.75 -5.81
CA PRO A 163 11.74 3.72 -6.90
C PRO A 163 10.28 4.16 -7.07
N LEU A 164 9.64 4.62 -5.99
CA LEU A 164 8.26 5.09 -5.99
C LEU A 164 8.11 6.31 -6.91
N GLN A 165 7.08 6.27 -7.75
CA GLN A 165 6.69 7.35 -8.66
C GLN A 165 5.45 8.07 -8.14
N GLU A 166 4.54 7.34 -7.50
CA GLU A 166 3.31 7.86 -6.93
C GLU A 166 3.06 7.29 -5.52
N ALA A 167 2.61 8.16 -4.61
CA ALA A 167 2.26 7.77 -3.25
C ALA A 167 1.00 8.50 -2.78
N THR A 168 0.06 7.74 -2.23
CA THR A 168 -1.16 8.21 -1.59
C THR A 168 -1.17 7.72 -0.15
N ILE A 169 -1.19 8.64 0.82
CA ILE A 169 -1.05 8.35 2.24
C ILE A 169 -2.22 8.98 3.00
N TYR A 170 -3.15 8.13 3.44
CA TYR A 170 -4.34 8.46 4.23
C TYR A 170 -4.24 7.78 5.60
N ILE A 171 -3.47 8.36 6.52
CA ILE A 171 -3.15 7.73 7.82
C ILE A 171 -3.08 8.71 9.01
N GLY A 172 -3.63 9.91 8.88
CA GLY A 172 -3.54 10.97 9.90
C GLY A 172 -2.19 11.71 9.93
N ASN A 173 -2.16 12.84 10.64
CA ASN A 173 -1.07 13.82 10.58
C ASN A 173 0.29 13.25 11.00
N SER A 174 0.38 12.64 12.18
CA SER A 174 1.66 12.29 12.82
C SER A 174 2.47 11.24 12.04
N ALA A 175 1.82 10.22 11.49
CA ALA A 175 2.50 9.21 10.68
C ALA A 175 2.82 9.70 9.27
N SER A 176 1.96 10.53 8.67
CA SER A 176 2.25 11.17 7.38
C SER A 176 3.51 12.03 7.46
N VAL A 177 3.67 12.78 8.55
CA VAL A 177 4.88 13.57 8.85
C VAL A 177 6.11 12.66 8.96
N GLN A 178 6.03 11.57 9.72
CA GLN A 178 7.17 10.67 9.94
C GLN A 178 7.58 9.91 8.67
N LEU A 179 6.62 9.42 7.88
CA LEU A 179 6.91 8.79 6.59
C LEU A 179 7.63 9.77 5.66
N PHE A 180 7.15 11.02 5.61
CA PHE A 180 7.75 12.04 4.76
C PHE A 180 9.19 12.38 5.17
N ARG A 181 9.46 12.49 6.47
CA ARG A 181 10.80 12.82 6.99
C ARG A 181 11.88 11.83 6.61
N HIS A 182 11.51 10.58 6.38
CA HIS A 182 12.49 9.50 6.32
C HIS A 182 12.47 8.76 4.98
N CYS A 183 11.34 8.70 4.27
CA CYS A 183 11.32 8.09 2.96
C CYS A 183 12.14 8.94 1.98
N SER A 184 13.02 8.30 1.20
CA SER A 184 13.70 9.01 0.11
C SER A 184 12.69 9.27 -1.01
N ILE A 185 12.17 10.49 -1.08
CA ILE A 185 11.15 10.95 -2.05
C ILE A 185 11.81 11.34 -3.39
N LEU A 186 13.08 10.99 -3.61
CA LEU A 186 13.87 11.46 -4.75
C LEU A 186 13.26 11.12 -6.12
N ASN A 187 12.44 10.07 -6.23
CA ASN A 187 11.79 9.68 -7.49
C ASN A 187 10.27 9.95 -7.53
N LEU A 188 9.69 10.44 -6.42
CA LEU A 188 8.26 10.61 -6.31
C LEU A 188 7.83 11.85 -7.11
N LYS A 189 6.90 11.67 -8.05
CA LYS A 189 6.36 12.75 -8.88
C LYS A 189 5.03 13.28 -8.36
N THR A 190 4.22 12.38 -7.80
CA THR A 190 2.88 12.69 -7.31
C THR A 190 2.75 12.23 -5.86
N LEU A 191 2.36 13.15 -4.99
CA LEU A 191 2.13 12.90 -3.57
C LEU A 191 0.72 13.35 -3.18
N ARG A 192 -0.06 12.44 -2.59
CA ARG A 192 -1.37 12.74 -2.00
C ARG A 192 -1.36 12.41 -0.52
N ILE A 193 -1.73 13.36 0.32
CA ILE A 193 -1.59 13.22 1.78
C ILE A 193 -2.79 13.76 2.54
N THR A 194 -3.18 13.07 3.61
CA THR A 194 -3.99 13.68 4.66
C THR A 194 -3.11 14.13 5.81
N ALA A 195 -2.69 15.39 5.74
CA ALA A 195 -1.91 15.98 6.80
C ALA A 195 -2.12 17.48 6.85
N ASP A 196 -2.01 18.05 8.05
CA ASP A 196 -1.84 19.49 8.21
C ASP A 196 -0.47 19.90 7.63
N PRO A 197 -0.41 20.70 6.55
CA PRO A 197 0.84 21.12 5.94
C PRO A 197 1.75 21.88 6.92
N ILE A 198 1.19 22.62 7.87
CA ILE A 198 2.00 23.34 8.86
C ILE A 198 2.73 22.34 9.76
N GLU A 199 2.01 21.34 10.26
CA GLU A 199 2.63 20.31 11.10
C GLU A 199 3.73 19.53 10.38
N MET A 200 3.53 19.33 9.08
CA MET A 200 4.53 18.68 8.23
C MET A 200 5.75 19.56 8.03
N PHE A 201 5.57 20.82 7.64
CA PHE A 201 6.62 21.63 7.04
C PHE A 201 7.20 22.69 7.99
N GLU A 202 6.59 23.00 9.14
CA GLU A 202 7.08 24.10 9.99
C GLU A 202 8.41 23.78 10.71
N HIS A 203 8.78 22.50 10.80
CA HIS A 203 9.93 22.03 11.60
C HIS A 203 10.85 21.05 10.87
N GLN A 204 10.90 21.10 9.53
CA GLN A 204 11.77 20.21 8.75
C GLN A 204 12.88 21.00 8.05
N ASP A 205 13.96 20.35 7.65
CA ASP A 205 14.87 20.97 6.70
C ASP A 205 14.34 20.73 5.28
N PRO A 206 14.44 21.71 4.37
CA PRO A 206 14.07 21.51 2.97
C PRO A 206 14.81 20.29 2.41
N VAL A 207 14.06 19.30 1.94
CA VAL A 207 14.64 18.10 1.32
C VAL A 207 14.53 18.27 -0.18
N ASP A 208 15.65 18.13 -0.90
CA ASP A 208 15.63 18.01 -2.36
C ASP A 208 14.71 16.85 -2.75
N ASN A 209 13.59 17.19 -3.38
CA ASN A 209 12.64 16.22 -3.90
C ASN A 209 12.14 16.61 -5.28
N ASN A 210 11.69 15.60 -6.03
CA ASN A 210 11.24 15.73 -7.40
C ASN A 210 9.70 15.72 -7.52
N VAL A 211 8.99 16.07 -6.44
CA VAL A 211 7.53 16.07 -6.43
C VAL A 211 7.02 17.22 -7.26
N THR A 212 6.40 16.89 -8.38
CA THR A 212 5.81 17.84 -9.33
C THR A 212 4.33 18.11 -9.06
N HIS A 213 3.64 17.18 -8.38
CA HIS A 213 2.21 17.27 -8.08
C HIS A 213 1.96 16.92 -6.60
N LEU A 214 1.41 17.88 -5.85
CA LEU A 214 1.02 17.70 -4.45
C LEU A 214 -0.49 17.93 -4.30
N GLU A 215 -1.16 16.94 -3.73
CA GLU A 215 -2.57 17.03 -3.35
C GLU A 215 -2.70 16.87 -1.84
N VAL A 216 -3.18 17.91 -1.17
CA VAL A 216 -3.42 17.92 0.27
C VAL A 216 -4.90 17.68 0.51
N TRP A 217 -5.20 16.55 1.14
CA TRP A 217 -6.54 16.15 1.50
C TRP A 217 -6.85 16.60 2.93
N SER A 218 -7.86 17.45 3.06
CA SER A 218 -8.28 17.96 4.36
C SER A 218 -9.49 17.17 4.87
N THR A 219 -9.29 16.37 5.91
CA THR A 219 -10.38 15.79 6.71
C THR A 219 -10.92 16.84 7.68
N GLN A 220 -12.12 16.62 8.24
CA GLN A 220 -12.71 17.52 9.25
C GLN A 220 -11.78 17.75 10.44
N GLU A 221 -11.06 16.71 10.88
CA GLU A 221 -10.10 16.80 11.99
C GLU A 221 -8.89 17.63 11.61
N THR A 222 -8.28 17.40 10.43
CA THR A 222 -7.14 18.21 9.97
C THR A 222 -7.51 19.68 9.81
N LEU A 223 -8.73 19.99 9.32
CA LEU A 223 -9.23 21.35 9.24
C LEU A 223 -9.37 22.00 10.62
N LEU A 224 -9.95 21.29 11.60
CA LEU A 224 -10.08 21.79 12.97
C LEU A 224 -8.70 22.05 13.61
N ASN A 225 -7.74 21.16 13.39
CA ASN A 225 -6.37 21.33 13.89
C ASN A 225 -5.67 22.53 13.24
N SER A 226 -5.81 22.71 11.92
CA SER A 226 -5.26 23.88 11.23
C SER A 226 -5.91 25.18 11.73
N ILE A 227 -7.24 25.19 11.92
CA ILE A 227 -7.99 26.36 12.42
C ILE A 227 -7.58 26.72 13.84
N THR A 228 -7.42 25.75 14.73
CA THR A 228 -6.96 26.01 16.11
C THR A 228 -5.55 26.60 16.14
N ARG A 229 -4.70 26.29 15.15
CA ARG A 229 -3.38 26.92 14.94
C ARG A 229 -3.44 28.23 14.15
N GLY A 230 -4.64 28.74 13.85
CA GLY A 230 -4.84 30.00 13.15
C GLY A 230 -4.46 29.94 11.67
N SER A 231 -4.60 28.78 11.03
CA SER A 231 -4.26 28.57 9.63
C SER A 231 -5.38 27.87 8.86
N LEU A 232 -5.52 28.22 7.59
CA LEU A 232 -6.48 27.60 6.68
C LEU A 232 -5.70 27.19 5.42
N PRO A 233 -5.61 25.88 5.09
CA PRO A 233 -4.79 25.35 4.00
C PRO A 233 -4.95 26.05 2.64
N SER A 234 -6.14 26.56 2.34
CA SER A 234 -6.44 27.28 1.09
C SER A 234 -6.25 28.79 1.16
N VAL A 235 -6.14 29.39 2.36
CA VAL A 235 -6.17 30.84 2.57
C VAL A 235 -4.84 31.39 3.10
N ASP A 236 -4.13 30.61 3.91
CA ASP A 236 -2.93 31.09 4.60
C ASP A 236 -1.71 31.07 3.67
N ARG A 237 -1.18 32.26 3.37
CA ARG A 237 0.03 32.43 2.56
C ARG A 237 1.26 31.73 3.14
N ARG A 238 1.31 31.54 4.47
CA ARG A 238 2.41 30.81 5.13
C ARG A 238 2.50 29.37 4.65
N ILE A 239 1.35 28.74 4.39
CA ILE A 239 1.28 27.35 3.90
C ILE A 239 1.87 27.24 2.49
N TYR A 240 1.51 28.15 1.59
CA TYR A 240 2.08 28.18 0.25
C TYR A 240 3.59 28.46 0.26
N HIS A 241 4.06 29.34 1.16
CA HIS A 241 5.47 29.61 1.32
C HIS A 241 6.25 28.38 1.81
N LEU A 242 5.73 27.71 2.85
CA LEU A 242 6.30 26.45 3.35
C LEU A 242 6.35 25.40 2.24
N ILE A 243 5.23 25.14 1.57
CA ILE A 243 5.17 24.17 0.45
C ILE A 243 6.18 24.51 -0.64
N GLY A 244 6.34 25.79 -1.00
CA GLY A 244 7.33 26.22 -1.99
C GLY A 244 8.79 25.99 -1.56
N LEU A 245 9.08 26.08 -0.27
CA LEU A 245 10.41 25.76 0.27
C LEU A 245 10.71 24.26 0.22
N TYR A 246 9.73 23.41 0.52
CA TYR A 246 9.92 21.95 0.48
C TYR A 246 9.81 21.37 -0.91
N PHE A 247 9.00 21.93 -1.79
CA PHE A 247 8.74 21.38 -3.13
C PHE A 247 9.13 22.40 -4.21
N PRO A 248 10.43 22.66 -4.40
CA PRO A 248 10.89 23.66 -5.37
C PRO A 248 10.54 23.29 -6.82
N THR A 249 10.29 22.00 -7.09
CA THR A 249 9.92 21.49 -8.42
C THR A 249 8.40 21.38 -8.64
N LEU A 250 7.59 21.85 -7.68
CA LEU A 250 6.14 21.73 -7.70
C LEU A 250 5.53 22.50 -8.89
N ARG A 251 4.72 21.79 -9.68
CA ARG A 251 3.99 22.35 -10.82
C ARG A 251 2.50 22.50 -10.55
N SER A 252 1.97 21.70 -9.63
CA SER A 252 0.56 21.66 -9.28
C SER A 252 0.38 21.44 -7.79
N LEU A 253 -0.46 22.27 -7.19
CA LEU A 253 -0.91 22.15 -5.80
C LEU A 253 -2.44 22.18 -5.78
N SER A 254 -3.06 21.21 -5.12
CA SER A 254 -4.51 21.21 -4.89
C SER A 254 -4.84 20.88 -3.44
N PHE A 255 -5.87 21.55 -2.93
CA PHE A 255 -6.46 21.27 -1.62
C PHE A 255 -7.85 20.69 -1.84
N THR A 256 -8.05 19.45 -1.42
CA THR A 256 -9.32 18.73 -1.61
C THR A 256 -9.92 18.40 -0.25
N GLN A 257 -11.16 18.82 0.00
CA GLN A 257 -11.88 18.37 1.19
C GLN A 257 -12.46 16.99 0.95
N ILE A 258 -12.11 16.03 1.81
CA ILE A 258 -12.68 14.68 1.75
C ILE A 258 -13.78 14.59 2.79
N GLY A 259 -15.02 14.41 2.33
CA GLY A 259 -16.15 14.06 3.19
C GLY A 259 -16.00 12.65 3.74
N LYS A 260 -16.49 12.41 4.97
CA LYS A 260 -16.49 11.06 5.57
C LYS A 260 -17.19 10.08 4.60
N HIS A 261 -16.43 9.12 4.08
CA HIS A 261 -16.97 7.87 3.54
C HIS A 261 -16.89 6.81 4.64
#